data_AF-A0A1V6FWL1-F1
#
_entry.id   AF-A0A1V6FWL1-F1
#
_cell.length_a   1.000
_cell.length_b   1.000
_cell.length_c   1.000
_cell.angle_alpha   90.00
_cell.angle_beta   90.00
_cell.angle_gamma   90.00
#
_symmetry.space_group_name_H-M   'P 1'
#
loop_
_entity.id
_entity.type
_entity.pdbx_description
1 polymer ?
#
loop_
_entity_poly.entity_id
_entity_poly.type
_entity_poly.pdbx_seq_one_letter_code
_entity_poly.pdbx_strand_id
1 'polypeptide(L)'
;MISLKKDKNNYRVTIGEKEFKIEDACDGRMFAECDVEDLCGVSAASFPRNLTLRVNSIDRFGTIFFDTAEISAYKGKIRLEFIAHLYNKYWEGYFGLSNFIMAINQQVQCFPAFKVTDMEIDDPWKGIIICKDIPSGTRFDNEIKNAASDLKQLIKDSEIALYRNFGKTLKIKPKRRIRK
;
A
#
# COMPACT_ATOMS: atom_id res chain seq x y z
N MET A 1 -6.45 -16.99 -14.23
CA MET A 1 -5.15 -17.61 -13.85
C MET A 1 -4.04 -16.64 -14.21
N ILE A 2 -2.92 -16.61 -13.47
CA ILE A 2 -1.74 -15.80 -13.81
C ILE A 2 -0.62 -16.76 -14.22
N SER A 3 -0.04 -16.57 -15.40
CA SER A 3 1.05 -17.41 -15.88
C SER A 3 2.12 -16.61 -16.62
N LEU A 4 3.37 -17.05 -16.49
CA LEU A 4 4.50 -16.53 -17.25
C LEU A 4 4.74 -17.42 -18.46
N LYS A 5 4.87 -16.80 -19.63
CA LYS A 5 5.29 -17.45 -20.87
C LYS A 5 6.61 -16.84 -21.34
N LYS A 6 7.51 -17.72 -21.81
CA LYS A 6 8.74 -17.32 -22.49
C LYS A 6 8.59 -17.63 -23.98
N ASP A 7 8.75 -16.63 -24.83
CA ASP A 7 8.81 -16.79 -26.27
C ASP A 7 10.15 -16.27 -26.80
N LYS A 8 11.01 -17.21 -27.21
CA LYS A 8 12.39 -17.00 -27.71
C LYS A 8 13.25 -16.18 -26.75
N ASN A 9 13.13 -14.85 -26.77
CA ASN A 9 13.86 -13.89 -25.93
C ASN A 9 12.95 -12.91 -25.15
N ASN A 10 11.63 -13.02 -25.26
CA ASN A 10 10.68 -12.14 -24.57
C ASN A 10 9.88 -12.91 -23.52
N TYR A 11 9.65 -12.27 -22.39
CA TYR A 11 8.72 -12.75 -21.37
C TYR A 11 7.39 -12.01 -21.52
N ARG A 12 6.30 -12.76 -21.36
CA ARG A 12 4.94 -12.23 -21.27
C ARG A 12 4.26 -12.81 -20.04
N VAL A 13 3.40 -12.01 -19.43
CA VAL A 13 2.48 -12.51 -18.41
C VAL A 13 1.08 -12.58 -19.00
N THR A 14 0.39 -13.68 -18.76
CA THR A 14 -1.04 -13.80 -19.04
C THR A 14 -1.80 -13.66 -17.74
N ILE A 15 -2.75 -12.71 -17.68
CA ILE A 15 -3.66 -12.49 -16.56
C ILE A 15 -5.08 -12.75 -17.07
N GLY A 16 -5.70 -13.84 -16.61
CA GLY A 16 -6.97 -14.28 -17.18
C GLY A 16 -6.80 -14.67 -18.64
N GLU A 17 -7.42 -13.91 -19.54
CA GLU A 17 -7.35 -14.09 -21.00
C GLU A 17 -6.48 -13.02 -21.69
N LYS A 18 -5.98 -12.04 -20.94
CA LYS A 18 -5.20 -10.91 -21.46
C LYS A 18 -3.70 -11.18 -21.35
N GLU A 19 -2.93 -10.70 -22.32
CA GLU A 19 -1.46 -10.76 -22.29
C GLU A 19 -0.86 -9.37 -22.06
N PHE A 20 0.14 -9.32 -21.19
CA PHE A 20 0.88 -8.12 -20.83
C PHE A 20 2.37 -8.35 -21.08
N LYS A 21 3.07 -7.26 -21.42
CA LYS A 21 4.52 -7.26 -21.57
C LYS A 21 5.18 -7.24 -20.19
N ILE A 22 6.34 -7.89 -20.08
CA ILE A 22 7.24 -7.64 -18.97
C ILE A 22 7.99 -6.35 -19.26
N GLU A 23 7.90 -5.37 -18.37
CA GLU A 23 8.50 -4.05 -18.52
C GLU A 23 9.97 -4.03 -18.11
N ASP A 24 10.29 -4.75 -17.04
CA ASP A 24 11.65 -4.86 -16.52
C ASP A 24 11.90 -6.28 -15.99
N ALA A 25 13.16 -6.71 -16.11
CA ALA A 25 13.67 -7.95 -15.56
C ALA A 25 14.99 -7.66 -14.83
N CYS A 26 14.89 -7.25 -13.56
CA CYS A 26 16.03 -6.94 -12.70
C CYS A 26 16.21 -8.02 -11.63
N ASP A 27 17.44 -8.47 -11.42
CA ASP A 27 17.82 -9.47 -10.39
C ASP A 27 16.96 -10.76 -10.40
N GLY A 28 16.55 -11.20 -11.59
CA GLY A 28 15.72 -12.39 -11.76
C GLY A 28 14.24 -12.21 -11.37
N ARG A 29 13.81 -10.98 -11.05
CA ARG A 29 12.41 -10.60 -10.87
C ARG A 29 11.90 -9.91 -12.13
N MET A 30 10.69 -10.26 -12.54
CA MET A 30 9.98 -9.71 -13.69
C MET A 30 8.87 -8.79 -13.21
N PHE A 31 8.75 -7.62 -13.83
CA PHE A 31 7.70 -6.64 -13.53
C PHE A 31 6.72 -6.55 -14.70
N ALA A 32 5.44 -6.51 -14.38
CA ALA A 32 4.40 -6.16 -15.33
C ALA A 32 3.38 -5.24 -14.67
N GLU A 33 2.86 -4.30 -15.45
CA GLU A 33 1.81 -3.39 -15.02
C GLU A 33 0.44 -3.90 -15.48
N CYS A 34 -0.55 -3.76 -14.61
CA CYS A 34 -1.95 -4.03 -14.94
C CYS A 34 -2.87 -3.13 -14.11
N ASP A 35 -4.13 -3.05 -14.53
CA ASP A 35 -5.16 -2.37 -13.75
C ASP A 35 -5.88 -3.35 -12.82
N VAL A 36 -6.54 -2.84 -11.78
CA VAL A 36 -7.36 -3.67 -10.87
C VAL A 36 -8.42 -4.47 -11.65
N GLU A 37 -8.97 -3.90 -12.71
CA GLU A 37 -9.97 -4.50 -13.59
C GLU A 37 -9.44 -5.75 -14.31
N ASP A 38 -8.14 -5.82 -14.62
CA ASP A 38 -7.52 -6.96 -15.27
C ASP A 38 -7.44 -8.19 -14.36
N LEU A 39 -7.50 -7.97 -13.04
CA LEU A 39 -7.49 -9.01 -12.02
C LEU A 39 -8.89 -9.53 -11.67
N CYS A 40 -9.94 -9.01 -12.32
CA CYS A 40 -11.32 -9.40 -12.07
C CYS A 40 -11.52 -10.91 -12.32
N GLY A 41 -12.01 -11.63 -11.30
CA GLY A 41 -12.25 -13.07 -11.39
C GLY A 41 -10.99 -13.94 -11.34
N VAL A 42 -9.80 -13.35 -11.24
CA VAL A 42 -8.54 -14.09 -11.18
C VAL A 42 -8.30 -14.57 -9.74
N SER A 43 -8.17 -15.88 -9.58
CA SER A 43 -7.86 -16.50 -8.29
C SER A 43 -6.36 -16.42 -7.97
N ALA A 44 -6.06 -16.17 -6.69
CA ALA A 44 -4.76 -16.23 -6.05
C ALA A 44 -4.34 -17.67 -5.69
N ALA A 45 -4.77 -18.68 -6.46
CA ALA A 45 -4.40 -20.08 -6.22
C ALA A 45 -2.94 -20.37 -6.64
N SER A 46 -2.47 -19.73 -7.70
CA SER A 46 -1.11 -19.85 -8.20
C SER A 46 -0.61 -18.48 -8.69
N PHE A 47 0.53 -18.06 -8.14
CA PHE A 47 1.21 -16.83 -8.54
C PHE A 47 2.68 -17.14 -8.85
N PRO A 48 3.20 -16.73 -10.02
CA PRO A 48 4.60 -17.01 -10.39
C PRO A 48 5.59 -16.40 -9.40
N ARG A 49 6.57 -17.19 -8.93
CA ARG A 49 7.48 -16.78 -7.84
C ARG A 49 8.36 -15.57 -8.17
N ASN A 50 8.68 -15.41 -9.44
CA ASN A 50 9.59 -14.38 -9.95
C ASN A 50 8.84 -13.23 -10.63
N LEU A 51 7.52 -13.17 -10.52
CA LEU A 51 6.70 -12.07 -11.02
C LEU A 51 6.39 -11.09 -9.89
N THR A 52 6.38 -9.81 -10.23
CA THR A 52 5.72 -8.76 -9.45
C THR A 52 4.75 -8.05 -10.40
N LEU A 53 3.49 -7.97 -9.99
CA LEU A 53 2.50 -7.15 -10.69
C LEU A 53 2.39 -5.81 -9.99
N ARG A 54 2.64 -4.73 -10.73
CA ARG A 54 2.28 -3.39 -10.28
C ARG A 54 0.87 -3.11 -10.73
N VAL A 55 0.00 -2.93 -9.75
CA VAL A 55 -1.43 -2.75 -9.94
C VAL A 55 -1.75 -1.26 -9.83
N ASN A 56 -2.19 -0.70 -10.94
CA ASN A 56 -2.63 0.68 -11.03
C ASN A 56 -4.11 0.78 -10.66
N SER A 57 -4.49 1.88 -10.01
CA SER A 57 -5.86 2.17 -9.63
C SER A 57 -6.19 3.62 -9.97
N ILE A 58 -7.25 3.80 -10.78
CA ILE A 58 -7.70 5.13 -11.24
C ILE A 58 -8.08 6.02 -10.05
N ASP A 59 -8.72 5.45 -9.03
CA ASP A 59 -9.13 6.17 -7.82
C ASP A 59 -8.06 6.17 -6.73
N ARG A 60 -6.83 5.70 -7.01
CA ARG A 60 -5.72 5.57 -6.04
C ARG A 60 -6.14 4.77 -4.80
N PHE A 61 -6.84 3.66 -5.04
CA PHE A 61 -7.46 2.82 -4.01
C PHE A 61 -8.41 3.61 -3.10
N GLY A 62 -8.98 4.70 -3.62
CA GLY A 62 -9.73 5.76 -2.97
C GLY A 62 -9.03 6.42 -1.78
N THR A 63 -7.70 6.45 -1.83
CA THR A 63 -6.85 7.21 -0.92
C THR A 63 -6.14 8.30 -1.72
N ILE A 64 -5.85 9.44 -1.09
CA ILE A 64 -4.99 10.45 -1.73
C ILE A 64 -3.49 10.12 -1.60
N PHE A 65 -3.16 9.03 -0.89
CA PHE A 65 -1.84 8.79 -0.33
C PHE A 65 -1.12 7.60 -0.96
N PHE A 66 -1.85 6.54 -1.32
CA PHE A 66 -1.32 5.34 -1.97
C PHE A 66 -1.79 5.32 -3.42
N ASP A 67 -0.90 5.53 -4.37
CA ASP A 67 -1.21 5.50 -5.81
C ASP A 67 -0.92 4.15 -6.47
N THR A 68 -0.08 3.34 -5.83
CA THR A 68 0.45 2.10 -6.39
C THR A 68 0.28 0.96 -5.41
N ALA A 69 -0.12 -0.20 -5.91
CA ALA A 69 -0.02 -1.46 -5.17
C ALA A 69 0.82 -2.47 -5.94
N GLU A 70 1.54 -3.33 -5.23
CA GLU A 70 2.31 -4.41 -5.83
C GLU A 70 1.84 -5.77 -5.31
N ILE A 71 1.77 -6.76 -6.20
CA ILE A 71 1.46 -8.14 -5.87
C ILE A 71 2.66 -9.01 -6.22
N SER A 72 3.18 -9.73 -5.23
CA SER A 72 4.34 -10.59 -5.40
C SER A 72 4.22 -11.87 -4.58
N ALA A 73 5.00 -12.89 -4.96
CA ALA A 73 5.19 -14.07 -4.13
C ALA A 73 6.28 -13.81 -3.09
N TYR A 74 5.96 -13.97 -1.80
CA TYR A 74 6.91 -13.78 -0.71
C TYR A 74 6.80 -14.90 0.33
N LYS A 75 7.92 -15.60 0.58
CA LYS A 75 8.03 -16.70 1.56
C LYS A 75 6.88 -17.73 1.48
N GLY A 76 6.51 -18.12 0.25
CA GLY A 76 5.45 -19.10 0.01
C GLY A 76 4.02 -18.58 0.10
N LYS A 77 3.85 -17.27 0.32
CA LYS A 77 2.56 -16.57 0.30
C LYS A 77 2.49 -15.61 -0.87
N ILE A 78 1.28 -15.15 -1.17
CA ILE A 78 1.06 -14.03 -2.08
C ILE A 78 0.89 -12.80 -1.20
N ARG A 79 1.58 -11.71 -1.53
CA ARG A 79 1.55 -10.48 -0.78
C ARG A 79 1.02 -9.35 -1.65
N LEU A 80 0.19 -8.52 -1.05
CA LEU A 80 -0.23 -7.21 -1.57
C LEU A 80 0.49 -6.13 -0.77
N GLU A 81 1.17 -5.21 -1.44
CA GLU A 81 1.91 -4.10 -0.83
C GLU A 81 1.36 -2.78 -1.38
N PHE A 82 0.75 -1.96 -0.54
CA PHE A 82 0.42 -0.57 -0.88
C PHE A 82 1.63 0.30 -0.60
N ILE A 83 2.05 1.06 -1.61
CA ILE A 83 3.27 1.85 -1.57
C ILE A 83 2.87 3.32 -1.63
N ALA A 84 3.35 4.09 -0.65
CA ALA A 84 3.28 5.54 -0.68
C ALA A 84 4.70 6.09 -0.66
N HIS A 85 5.00 6.97 -1.61
CA HIS A 85 6.28 7.64 -1.70
C HIS A 85 6.07 9.09 -2.16
N LEU A 86 6.20 10.02 -1.24
CA LEU A 86 5.78 11.40 -1.41
C LEU A 86 6.92 12.35 -1.05
N TYR A 87 7.13 13.33 -1.92
CA TYR A 87 8.09 14.38 -1.64
C TYR A 87 7.49 15.42 -0.70
N ASN A 88 8.18 15.70 0.41
CA ASN A 88 7.69 16.56 1.48
C ASN A 88 7.29 17.97 1.02
N LYS A 89 7.92 18.49 -0.04
CA LYS A 89 7.61 19.82 -0.59
C LYS A 89 6.21 19.89 -1.22
N TYR A 90 5.69 18.80 -1.74
CA TYR A 90 4.37 18.73 -2.39
C TYR A 90 3.27 18.21 -1.47
N TRP A 91 3.58 18.06 -0.18
CA TRP A 91 2.61 17.65 0.80
C TRP A 91 1.74 18.82 1.24
N GLU A 92 0.43 18.73 1.00
CA GLU A 92 -0.55 19.77 1.29
C GLU A 92 -1.50 19.40 2.45
N GLY A 93 -1.21 18.32 3.18
CA GLY A 93 -2.06 17.88 4.29
C GLY A 93 -1.97 18.80 5.52
N TYR A 94 -3.02 18.77 6.35
CA TYR A 94 -3.14 19.61 7.56
C TYR A 94 -2.03 19.39 8.59
N PHE A 95 -1.46 18.18 8.63
CA PHE A 95 -0.35 17.82 9.51
C PHE A 95 0.88 17.53 8.67
N GLY A 96 2.10 17.83 9.16
CA GLY A 96 3.33 17.53 8.41
C GLY A 96 3.45 16.04 8.04
N LEU A 97 3.99 15.75 6.86
CA LEU A 97 4.02 14.42 6.25
C LEU A 97 4.64 13.35 7.17
N SER A 98 5.76 13.65 7.84
CA SER A 98 6.39 12.70 8.78
C SER A 98 5.44 12.34 9.94
N ASN A 99 4.73 13.33 10.50
CA ASN A 99 3.76 13.09 11.57
C ASN A 99 2.58 12.24 11.06
N PHE A 100 2.19 12.45 9.80
CA PHE A 100 1.12 11.67 9.18
C PHE A 100 1.52 10.22 8.97
N ILE A 101 2.70 9.97 8.39
CA ILE A 101 3.27 8.62 8.23
C ILE A 101 3.42 7.90 9.58
N MET A 102 3.92 8.61 10.60
CA MET A 102 4.03 8.04 11.95
C MET A 102 2.66 7.69 12.54
N ALA A 103 1.64 8.51 12.31
CA ALA A 103 0.28 8.21 12.74
C ALA A 103 -0.30 6.99 12.02
N ILE A 104 -0.02 6.83 10.73
CA ILE A 104 -0.37 5.61 9.96
C ILE A 104 0.29 4.39 10.58
N ASN A 105 1.61 4.42 10.81
CA ASN A 105 2.35 3.32 11.42
C ASN A 105 1.79 2.94 12.82
N GLN A 106 1.40 3.93 13.62
CA GLN A 106 0.77 3.68 14.92
C GLN A 106 -0.62 3.05 14.78
N GLN A 107 -1.45 3.55 13.87
CA GLN A 107 -2.81 3.04 13.69
C GLN A 107 -2.85 1.68 12.99
N VAL A 108 -1.85 1.30 12.17
CA VAL A 108 -1.76 -0.03 11.54
C VAL A 108 -1.90 -1.17 12.56
N GLN A 109 -1.44 -0.97 13.80
CA GLN A 109 -1.55 -1.98 14.86
C GLN A 109 -3.00 -2.35 15.20
N CYS A 110 -3.97 -1.48 14.89
CA CYS A 110 -5.39 -1.74 15.06
C CYS A 110 -6.01 -2.53 13.88
N PHE A 111 -5.26 -2.76 12.81
CA PHE A 111 -5.68 -3.46 11.59
C PHE A 111 -4.89 -4.77 11.46
N PRO A 112 -5.39 -5.89 12.02
CA PRO A 112 -4.61 -7.13 12.15
C PRO A 112 -4.19 -7.76 10.81
N ALA A 113 -4.86 -7.40 9.71
CA ALA A 113 -4.52 -7.84 8.36
C ALA A 113 -3.30 -7.10 7.79
N PHE A 114 -2.95 -5.93 8.33
CA PHE A 114 -1.88 -5.07 7.82
C PHE A 114 -0.61 -5.13 8.66
N LYS A 115 0.51 -4.89 7.97
CA LYS A 115 1.82 -4.68 8.58
C LYS A 115 2.55 -3.61 7.81
N VAL A 116 3.33 -2.79 8.51
CA VAL A 116 4.32 -1.92 7.87
C VAL A 116 5.57 -2.74 7.61
N THR A 117 6.03 -2.77 6.36
CA THR A 117 7.25 -3.50 5.97
C THR A 117 8.43 -2.59 5.75
N ASP A 118 8.17 -1.34 5.39
CA ASP A 118 9.20 -0.33 5.18
C ASP A 118 8.64 1.06 5.50
N MET A 119 9.52 1.97 5.94
CA MET A 119 9.15 3.33 6.31
C MET A 119 10.37 4.25 6.29
N GLU A 120 10.24 5.39 5.61
CA GLU A 120 11.23 6.47 5.55
C GLU A 120 10.56 7.80 5.90
N ILE A 121 11.10 8.51 6.88
CA ILE A 121 10.51 9.76 7.42
C ILE A 121 11.52 10.91 7.57
N ASP A 122 12.81 10.61 7.44
CA ASP A 122 13.92 11.52 7.68
C ASP A 122 14.44 12.14 6.37
N ASP A 123 14.22 11.47 5.22
CA ASP A 123 14.53 12.02 3.89
C ASP A 123 13.46 13.01 3.39
N PRO A 124 13.80 13.97 2.50
CA PRO A 124 12.81 14.76 1.77
C PRO A 124 11.76 13.93 1.04
N TRP A 125 12.14 12.76 0.51
CA TRP A 125 11.25 11.74 -0.01
C TRP A 125 10.85 10.78 1.11
N LYS A 126 9.60 10.85 1.54
CA LYS A 126 9.09 10.06 2.66
C LYS A 126 8.18 8.98 2.13
N GLY A 127 8.19 7.83 2.78
CA GLY A 127 7.43 6.70 2.31
C GLY A 127 7.04 5.74 3.40
N ILE A 128 6.04 4.93 3.08
CA ILE A 128 5.61 3.81 3.90
C ILE A 128 5.04 2.73 2.98
N ILE A 129 5.41 1.49 3.28
CA ILE A 129 4.88 0.31 2.60
C ILE A 129 4.01 -0.46 3.59
N ILE A 130 2.73 -0.62 3.24
CA ILE A 130 1.77 -1.38 4.03
C ILE A 130 1.42 -2.66 3.29
N CYS A 131 1.67 -3.81 3.92
CA CYS A 131 1.42 -5.09 3.30
C CYS A 131 0.31 -5.90 3.98
N LYS A 132 -0.31 -6.76 3.18
CA LYS A 132 -1.24 -7.81 3.59
C LYS A 132 -0.89 -9.10 2.84
N ASP A 133 -0.95 -10.23 3.52
CA ASP A 133 -0.88 -11.53 2.85
C ASP A 133 -2.25 -11.86 2.24
N ILE A 134 -2.28 -12.22 0.96
CA ILE A 134 -3.47 -12.70 0.25
C ILE A 134 -3.62 -14.21 0.50
N PRO A 135 -4.76 -14.68 1.03
CA PRO A 135 -4.99 -16.11 1.19
C PRO A 135 -5.07 -16.82 -0.16
N SER A 136 -4.41 -17.98 -0.28
CA SER A 136 -4.44 -18.76 -1.52
C SER A 136 -5.87 -19.15 -1.91
N GLY A 137 -6.17 -19.12 -3.20
CA GLY A 137 -7.47 -19.48 -3.77
C GLY A 137 -8.54 -18.37 -3.74
N THR A 138 -8.33 -17.29 -2.97
CA THR A 138 -9.21 -16.11 -2.99
C THR A 138 -9.12 -15.36 -4.33
N ARG A 139 -10.02 -14.41 -4.59
CA ARG A 139 -9.96 -13.59 -5.81
C ARG A 139 -9.19 -12.30 -5.55
N PHE A 140 -8.28 -11.95 -6.45
CA PHE A 140 -7.46 -10.74 -6.33
C PHE A 140 -8.29 -9.47 -6.24
N ASP A 141 -9.29 -9.31 -7.12
CA ASP A 141 -10.17 -8.14 -7.15
C ASP A 141 -10.89 -7.91 -5.81
N ASN A 142 -11.40 -8.97 -5.18
CA ASN A 142 -12.04 -8.88 -3.87
C ASN A 142 -11.04 -8.52 -2.77
N GLU A 143 -9.86 -9.15 -2.76
CA GLU A 143 -8.85 -8.90 -1.73
C GLU A 143 -8.26 -7.49 -1.82
N ILE A 144 -8.05 -6.98 -3.03
CA ILE A 144 -7.60 -5.60 -3.27
C ILE A 144 -8.69 -4.61 -2.83
N LYS A 145 -9.97 -4.84 -3.19
CA LYS A 145 -11.07 -3.96 -2.78
C LYS A 145 -11.26 -3.92 -1.27
N ASN A 146 -11.23 -5.07 -0.61
CA ASN A 146 -11.34 -5.17 0.84
C ASN A 146 -10.16 -4.45 1.52
N ALA A 147 -8.94 -4.72 1.05
CA ALA A 147 -7.76 -4.06 1.59
C ALA A 147 -7.78 -2.54 1.33
N ALA A 148 -8.24 -2.08 0.16
CA ALA A 148 -8.42 -0.65 -0.12
C ALA A 148 -9.45 -0.02 0.83
N SER A 149 -10.53 -0.72 1.17
CA SER A 149 -11.50 -0.24 2.17
C SER A 149 -10.88 -0.11 3.55
N ASP A 150 -10.13 -1.12 4.00
CA ASP A 150 -9.42 -1.07 5.28
C ASP A 150 -8.36 0.03 5.29
N LEU A 151 -7.65 0.24 4.18
CA LEU A 151 -6.65 1.29 3.99
C LEU A 151 -7.27 2.69 4.11
N LYS A 152 -8.43 2.92 3.50
CA LYS A 152 -9.19 4.18 3.65
C LYS A 152 -9.53 4.46 5.11
N GLN A 153 -9.97 3.44 5.83
CA GLN A 153 -10.33 3.58 7.25
C GLN A 153 -9.09 3.84 8.11
N LEU A 154 -7.98 3.15 7.83
CA LEU A 154 -6.69 3.40 8.47
C LEU A 154 -6.24 4.86 8.30
N ILE A 155 -6.26 5.39 7.08
CA ILE A 155 -5.91 6.80 6.80
C ILE A 155 -6.78 7.75 7.63
N LYS A 156 -8.10 7.52 7.63
CA LYS A 156 -9.05 8.35 8.38
C LYS A 156 -8.79 8.28 9.90
N ASP A 157 -8.52 7.10 10.44
CA ASP A 157 -8.24 6.93 11.87
C ASP A 157 -6.91 7.59 12.27
N SER A 158 -5.91 7.58 11.39
CA SER A 158 -4.66 8.31 11.57
C SER A 158 -4.86 9.82 11.63
N GLU A 159 -5.68 10.38 10.75
CA GLU A 159 -6.06 11.80 10.81
C GLU A 159 -6.77 12.13 12.13
N ILE A 160 -7.77 11.33 12.52
CA ILE A 160 -8.52 11.53 13.78
C ILE A 160 -7.57 11.48 14.98
N ALA A 161 -6.62 10.54 15.00
CA ALA A 161 -5.63 10.42 16.06
C ALA A 161 -4.76 11.69 16.17
N LEU A 162 -4.33 12.25 15.05
CA LEU A 162 -3.56 13.50 15.01
C LEU A 162 -4.37 14.69 15.52
N TYR A 163 -5.62 14.87 15.07
CA TYR A 163 -6.52 15.92 15.57
C TYR A 163 -6.72 15.83 17.08
N ARG A 164 -6.93 14.62 17.61
CA ARG A 164 -7.09 14.39 19.06
C ARG A 164 -5.82 14.74 19.83
N ASN A 165 -4.65 14.37 19.31
CA ASN A 165 -3.37 14.66 19.96
C ASN A 165 -3.08 16.16 19.92
N PHE A 166 -3.34 16.83 18.81
CA PHE A 166 -3.20 18.30 18.69
C PHE A 166 -4.12 19.04 19.68
N GLY A 167 -5.38 18.63 19.79
CA GLY A 167 -6.34 19.21 20.75
C GLY A 167 -5.95 19.00 22.22
N LYS A 168 -5.21 17.92 22.54
CA LYS A 168 -4.63 17.73 23.88
C LYS A 168 -3.44 18.66 24.13
N THR A 169 -2.59 18.86 23.13
CA THR A 169 -1.41 19.74 23.22
C THR A 169 -1.80 21.21 23.41
N LEU A 170 -2.92 21.66 22.84
CA LEU A 170 -3.45 23.02 23.03
C LEU A 170 -4.09 23.28 24.41
N LYS A 171 -4.46 22.22 25.15
CA LYS A 171 -4.95 22.33 26.54
C LYS A 171 -3.79 22.53 27.53
N ILE A 172 -2.92 23.50 27.26
CA ILE A 172 -1.83 23.90 28.18
C ILE A 172 -2.45 24.53 29.44
N LYS A 173 -1.96 24.06 30.60
CA LYS A 173 -2.49 24.22 31.96
C LYS A 173 -2.89 25.66 32.33
N PRO A 174 -3.98 25.87 33.12
CA PRO A 174 -4.23 27.17 33.73
C PRO A 174 -3.03 27.59 34.59
N LYS A 175 -2.52 28.80 34.36
CA LYS A 175 -1.50 29.43 35.22
C LYS A 175 -1.98 29.32 36.68
N ARG A 176 -1.28 28.54 37.50
CA ARG A 176 -1.50 28.53 38.95
C ARG A 176 -1.29 29.97 39.45
N ARG A 177 -2.36 30.63 39.89
CA ARG A 177 -2.24 31.89 40.66
C ARG A 177 -1.49 31.57 41.94
N ILE A 178 -0.27 32.07 42.06
CA ILE A 178 0.46 32.13 43.32
C ILE A 178 -0.35 33.08 44.22
N ARG A 179 -0.99 32.56 45.26
CA ARG A 179 -1.55 33.40 46.33
C ARG A 179 -0.36 33.89 47.16
N LYS A 180 -0.17 35.22 47.18
CA LYS A 180 0.68 35.90 48.17
C LYS A 180 0.01 35.88 49.53
#